data_AF-A0A957VBN8-F1
#
_entry.id   AF-A0A957VBN8-F1
#
_cell.length_a   1.000
_cell.length_b   1.000
_cell.length_c   1.000
_cell.angle_alpha   90.00
_cell.angle_beta   90.00
_cell.angle_gamma   90.00
#
_symmetry.space_group_name_H-M   'P 1'
#
loop_
_entity.id
_entity.type
_entity.pdbx_description
1 polymer ?
#
loop_
_entity_poly.entity_id
_entity_poly.type
_entity_poly.pdbx_seq_one_letter_code
_entity_poly.pdbx_strand_id
1 'polypeptide(L)'
;MSLLVILVTIVISLLLRPSDQVLAYTHYLVDAQNHYPVLAGSELDDCNLCHLTSSLDWPNLNVYGQAYQNSGYSFVAIQNLDTDGDGYTNLVEINALSAPGNAADRPILTNPVAWVYLPALFKAEPVPINSNYTIIGWNDLGMHCMDPDYADFSILPPYNTLWAQVIRRGKEPELVTENVTVEYRIINNTYSVVKTDFWDYAHQLFNLPQPLLPNVGLTGAGLNGQMHPSNDHFVIEGVPLTEYRDNDLTTRYPYQIAELVAKDNKGNILATTQTVAPVSTELNCQNCHNDNGSANPTIATGVVKQNILTLHDSLESTTLMNERPVLCANCHSSNALGLPGVAGVPSLSRAIHNRHSFIDTLGSTMEQTCYQCHPGVETKCLRDEPHQDKTCQSCHGGMSSVANPARTPWVDEPRCETCHDTAHAENSNQLYRFSTGHGQVYCQACHGSQHAIYPSLEPNDNIQSTRLQGHPGTIDTCTVCHTTMPEENEGPHQGDNNGGGDD
;
A
#
# COMPACT_ATOMS: atom_id res chain seq x y z
N MET A 1 45.99 -17.30 72.93
CA MET A 1 44.66 -17.91 72.73
C MET A 1 44.19 -17.51 71.33
N SER A 2 44.85 -17.99 70.27
CA SER A 2 44.96 -19.36 69.77
C SER A 2 43.91 -19.58 68.67
N LEU A 3 44.43 -19.83 67.47
CA LEU A 3 43.81 -20.10 66.16
C LEU A 3 42.62 -21.10 66.14
N LEU A 4 42.20 -21.62 67.28
CA LEU A 4 41.13 -22.62 67.42
C LEU A 4 39.72 -22.00 67.50
N VAL A 5 39.58 -20.71 67.78
CA VAL A 5 38.26 -20.02 67.85
C VAL A 5 37.81 -19.45 66.50
N ILE A 6 38.73 -19.24 65.56
CA ILE A 6 38.42 -18.70 64.22
C ILE A 6 38.00 -19.82 63.23
N LEU A 7 38.39 -21.07 63.47
CA LEU A 7 37.98 -22.19 62.60
C LEU A 7 36.55 -22.70 62.86
N VAL A 8 35.99 -22.48 64.06
CA VAL A 8 34.66 -23.01 64.42
C VAL A 8 33.52 -22.08 63.99
N THR A 9 33.76 -20.77 63.84
CA THR A 9 32.76 -19.82 63.32
C THR A 9 32.67 -19.81 61.79
N ILE A 10 33.73 -20.18 61.06
CA ILE A 10 33.69 -20.26 59.59
C ILE A 10 32.97 -21.52 59.10
N VAL A 11 33.00 -22.62 59.86
CA VAL A 11 32.34 -23.88 59.45
C VAL A 11 30.83 -23.87 59.71
N ILE A 12 30.33 -23.12 60.71
CA ILE A 12 28.88 -23.04 60.99
C ILE A 12 28.16 -22.05 60.05
N SER A 13 28.85 -21.04 59.51
CA SER A 13 28.27 -20.14 58.48
C SER A 13 28.25 -20.73 57.06
N LEU A 14 28.82 -21.92 56.85
CA LEU A 14 28.83 -22.62 55.57
C LEU A 14 27.83 -23.80 55.48
N LEU A 15 27.09 -24.10 56.55
CA LEU A 15 26.12 -25.21 56.60
C LEU A 15 24.65 -24.76 56.73
N LEU A 16 24.36 -23.46 56.57
CA LEU A 16 23.01 -22.92 56.43
C LEU A 16 22.89 -22.03 55.20
N ARG A 17 23.39 -22.51 54.05
CA ARG A 17 22.89 -22.01 52.77
C ARG A 17 21.62 -22.81 52.45
N PRO A 18 20.48 -22.15 52.20
CA PRO A 18 19.41 -22.82 51.48
C PRO A 18 20.01 -23.28 50.15
N SER A 19 20.00 -24.60 49.93
CA SER A 19 20.14 -25.13 48.58
C SER A 19 18.90 -24.75 47.79
N ASP A 20 19.10 -24.65 46.47
CA ASP A 20 18.06 -24.72 45.46
C ASP A 20 17.24 -23.44 45.25
N GLN A 21 17.85 -22.47 44.57
CA GLN A 21 17.11 -21.75 43.53
C GLN A 21 17.50 -22.34 42.18
N VAL A 22 16.56 -23.09 41.63
CA VAL A 22 16.54 -23.64 40.27
C VAL A 22 16.62 -22.44 39.31
N LEU A 23 17.81 -22.20 38.76
CA LEU A 23 17.99 -21.22 37.68
C LEU A 23 17.34 -21.79 36.43
N ALA A 24 16.23 -21.19 35.99
CA ALA A 24 15.78 -21.33 34.61
C ALA A 24 16.96 -20.94 33.70
N TYR A 25 17.35 -21.82 32.79
CA TYR A 25 18.49 -21.59 31.93
C TYR A 25 18.24 -20.35 31.06
N THR A 26 18.99 -19.28 31.30
CA THR A 26 18.88 -17.98 30.61
C THR A 26 19.06 -18.07 29.08
N HIS A 27 19.57 -19.18 28.53
CA HIS A 27 19.78 -19.31 27.08
C HIS A 27 18.47 -19.48 26.29
N TYR A 28 17.45 -20.17 26.82
CA TYR A 28 16.18 -20.31 26.09
C TYR A 28 15.44 -18.98 25.94
N LEU A 29 15.56 -18.11 26.95
CA LEU A 29 15.00 -16.76 26.88
C LEU A 29 15.80 -15.89 25.89
N VAL A 30 17.12 -16.01 25.87
CA VAL A 30 17.97 -15.36 24.85
C VAL A 30 17.67 -15.88 23.44
N ASP A 31 17.42 -17.17 23.27
CA ASP A 31 17.02 -17.77 21.99
C ASP A 31 15.62 -17.29 21.59
N ALA A 32 14.70 -17.15 22.55
CA ALA A 32 13.39 -16.55 22.33
C ALA A 32 13.51 -15.09 21.90
N GLN A 33 14.37 -14.28 22.54
CA GLN A 33 14.64 -12.89 22.15
C GLN A 33 15.29 -12.80 20.76
N ASN A 34 16.20 -13.72 20.41
CA ASN A 34 16.83 -13.76 19.10
C ASN A 34 15.81 -14.11 17.99
N HIS A 35 14.84 -14.97 18.30
CA HIS A 35 13.79 -15.37 17.37
C HIS A 35 12.63 -14.34 17.32
N TYR A 36 12.27 -13.76 18.46
CA TYR A 36 11.26 -12.72 18.64
C TYR A 36 11.88 -11.47 19.28
N PRO A 37 12.50 -10.57 18.49
CA PRO A 37 13.18 -9.39 19.03
C PRO A 37 12.30 -8.47 19.89
N VAL A 38 10.98 -8.50 19.67
CA VAL A 38 9.97 -7.77 20.45
C VAL A 38 9.96 -8.15 21.94
N LEU A 39 10.45 -9.34 22.29
CA LEU A 39 10.47 -9.81 23.68
C LEU A 39 11.46 -9.02 24.53
N ALA A 40 12.59 -8.55 23.99
CA ALA A 40 13.66 -7.96 24.81
C ALA A 40 13.18 -6.75 25.64
N GLY A 41 13.21 -6.87 26.97
CA GLY A 41 12.77 -5.85 27.92
C GLY A 41 11.25 -5.73 28.10
N SER A 42 10.46 -6.63 27.51
CA SER A 42 8.99 -6.70 27.66
C SER A 42 8.57 -7.48 28.90
N GLU A 43 7.28 -7.49 29.24
CA GLU A 43 6.75 -8.31 30.34
C GLU A 43 6.81 -9.82 30.04
N LEU A 44 6.90 -10.18 28.76
CA LEU A 44 7.11 -11.55 28.29
C LEU A 44 8.60 -11.93 28.24
N ASP A 45 9.51 -11.00 28.54
CA ASP A 45 10.95 -11.25 28.70
C ASP A 45 11.28 -11.94 30.03
N ASP A 46 10.51 -12.96 30.36
CA ASP A 46 10.63 -13.68 31.61
C ASP A 46 10.30 -15.15 31.37
N CYS A 47 10.68 -15.98 32.34
CA CYS A 47 10.44 -17.41 32.30
C CYS A 47 8.95 -17.76 32.20
N ASN A 48 8.07 -16.83 32.55
CA ASN A 48 6.61 -16.97 32.44
C ASN A 48 6.11 -17.08 30.99
N LEU A 49 6.94 -16.73 29.99
CA LEU A 49 6.64 -17.01 28.59
C LEU A 49 6.36 -18.51 28.36
N CYS A 50 7.13 -19.38 29.02
CA CYS A 50 7.01 -20.84 28.87
C CYS A 50 6.50 -21.54 30.14
N HIS A 51 6.46 -20.86 31.29
CA HIS A 51 6.13 -21.45 32.59
C HIS A 51 4.89 -20.84 33.25
N LEU A 52 4.26 -21.60 34.14
CA LEU A 52 3.12 -21.13 34.94
C LEU A 52 3.59 -20.21 36.10
N THR A 53 2.81 -19.18 36.40
CA THR A 53 3.15 -18.09 37.35
C THR A 53 2.91 -18.42 38.84
N SER A 54 2.33 -19.58 39.18
CA SER A 54 2.10 -19.98 40.57
C SER A 54 3.37 -20.57 41.19
N SER A 55 3.82 -19.97 42.30
CA SER A 55 4.96 -20.49 43.12
C SER A 55 4.74 -21.89 43.72
N LEU A 56 3.54 -22.45 43.56
CA LEU A 56 3.19 -23.82 43.98
C LEU A 56 3.41 -24.87 42.88
N ASP A 57 3.56 -24.45 41.61
CA ASP A 57 3.63 -25.34 40.44
C ASP A 57 4.93 -25.20 39.63
N TRP A 58 5.97 -24.57 40.19
CA TRP A 58 7.28 -24.48 39.52
C TRP A 58 8.03 -25.83 39.57
N PRO A 59 8.57 -26.37 38.45
CA PRO A 59 8.75 -25.77 37.12
C PRO A 59 7.81 -26.37 36.05
N ASN A 60 6.50 -26.25 36.18
CA ASN A 60 5.55 -26.71 35.17
C ASN A 60 5.49 -25.75 33.97
N LEU A 61 5.39 -26.31 32.76
CA LEU A 61 5.25 -25.56 31.51
C LEU A 61 3.78 -25.17 31.29
N ASN A 62 3.55 -23.94 30.80
CA ASN A 62 2.26 -23.56 30.23
C ASN A 62 2.05 -24.27 28.87
N VAL A 63 0.89 -24.10 28.22
CA VAL A 63 0.58 -24.81 26.97
C VAL A 63 1.55 -24.43 25.84
N TYR A 64 1.98 -23.17 25.76
CA TYR A 64 3.03 -22.70 24.85
C TYR A 64 4.39 -23.37 25.08
N GLY A 65 4.84 -23.43 26.34
CA GLY A 65 6.08 -24.09 26.74
C GLY A 65 6.05 -25.60 26.45
N GLN A 66 4.90 -26.24 26.60
CA GLN A 66 4.71 -27.65 26.22
C GLN A 66 4.79 -27.85 24.71
N ALA A 67 4.17 -26.98 23.90
CA ALA A 67 4.30 -27.03 22.45
C ALA A 67 5.76 -26.83 22.01
N TYR A 68 6.46 -25.88 22.62
CA TYR A 68 7.89 -25.65 22.38
C TYR A 68 8.75 -26.86 22.73
N GLN A 69 8.51 -27.51 23.87
CA GLN A 69 9.22 -28.73 24.24
C GLN A 69 8.93 -29.88 23.28
N ASN A 70 7.65 -30.08 22.92
CA ASN A 70 7.21 -31.15 22.03
C ASN A 70 7.69 -30.97 20.58
N SER A 71 7.96 -29.73 20.15
CA SER A 71 8.56 -29.43 18.85
C SER A 71 10.07 -29.67 18.79
N GLY A 72 10.68 -30.12 19.89
CA GLY A 72 12.14 -30.25 20.00
C GLY A 72 12.83 -28.90 20.18
N TYR A 73 12.18 -27.95 20.89
CA TYR A 73 12.69 -26.61 21.18
C TYR A 73 12.82 -25.70 19.94
N SER A 74 11.84 -25.76 19.04
CA SER A 74 11.79 -24.94 17.83
C SER A 74 10.68 -23.90 17.88
N PHE A 75 11.04 -22.62 17.89
CA PHE A 75 10.07 -21.51 17.82
C PHE A 75 9.41 -21.43 16.44
N VAL A 76 10.16 -21.66 15.36
CA VAL A 76 9.64 -21.72 13.98
C VAL A 76 8.52 -22.76 13.86
N ALA A 77 8.68 -23.92 14.51
CA ALA A 77 7.70 -25.01 14.42
C ALA A 77 6.38 -24.71 15.12
N ILE A 78 6.37 -23.80 16.09
CA ILE A 78 5.18 -23.48 16.90
C ILE A 78 4.61 -22.09 16.60
N GLN A 79 5.34 -21.20 15.92
CA GLN A 79 4.92 -19.79 15.79
C GLN A 79 3.56 -19.60 15.09
N ASN A 80 3.15 -20.53 14.22
CA ASN A 80 1.86 -20.47 13.53
C ASN A 80 0.74 -21.29 14.20
N LEU A 81 0.99 -21.86 15.38
CA LEU A 81 -0.02 -22.58 16.15
C LEU A 81 -0.75 -21.60 17.07
N ASP A 82 -2.07 -21.80 17.21
CA ASP A 82 -2.88 -21.26 18.30
C ASP A 82 -2.82 -22.28 19.45
N THR A 83 -1.89 -22.06 20.40
CA THR A 83 -1.54 -23.09 21.37
C THR A 83 -2.51 -23.16 22.55
N ASP A 84 -3.13 -22.04 22.91
CA ASP A 84 -4.06 -21.95 24.01
C ASP A 84 -5.54 -21.93 23.56
N GLY A 85 -5.79 -21.89 22.24
CA GLY A 85 -7.08 -22.05 21.61
C GLY A 85 -7.94 -20.78 21.67
N ASP A 86 -7.32 -19.61 21.76
CA ASP A 86 -8.00 -18.34 21.92
C ASP A 86 -8.40 -17.67 20.59
N GLY A 87 -7.93 -18.23 19.47
CA GLY A 87 -8.17 -17.75 18.10
C GLY A 87 -6.99 -17.02 17.46
N TYR A 88 -5.87 -16.84 18.16
CA TYR A 88 -4.67 -16.18 17.65
C TYR A 88 -3.47 -17.12 17.62
N THR A 89 -2.55 -16.92 16.68
CA THR A 89 -1.32 -17.72 16.64
C THR A 89 -0.30 -17.17 17.63
N ASN A 90 0.59 -18.03 18.12
CA ASN A 90 1.69 -17.66 19.01
C ASN A 90 2.51 -16.47 18.47
N LEU A 91 2.72 -16.39 17.15
CA LEU A 91 3.42 -15.28 16.51
C LEU A 91 2.65 -13.97 16.62
N VAL A 92 1.33 -14.01 16.43
CA VAL A 92 0.47 -12.83 16.58
C VAL A 92 0.50 -12.33 18.02
N GLU A 93 0.42 -13.26 18.98
CA GLU A 93 0.42 -12.96 20.41
C GLU A 93 1.76 -12.38 20.89
N ILE A 94 2.87 -13.04 20.56
CA ILE A 94 4.20 -12.58 20.96
C ILE A 94 4.52 -11.20 20.35
N ASN A 95 4.13 -10.96 19.10
CA ASN A 95 4.29 -9.63 18.48
C ASN A 95 3.37 -8.56 19.09
N ALA A 96 2.22 -8.97 19.65
CA ALA A 96 1.33 -8.10 20.40
C ALA A 96 1.67 -7.99 21.89
N LEU A 97 2.74 -8.66 22.35
CA LEU A 97 3.13 -8.80 23.75
C LEU A 97 2.03 -9.41 24.64
N SER A 98 1.20 -10.28 24.08
CA SER A 98 0.24 -11.11 24.82
C SER A 98 0.78 -12.53 24.97
N ALA A 99 0.43 -13.21 26.08
CA ALA A 99 1.03 -14.47 26.46
C ALA A 99 0.44 -15.67 25.68
N PRO A 100 1.21 -16.31 24.77
CA PRO A 100 0.73 -17.38 23.88
C PRO A 100 0.36 -18.71 24.55
N GLY A 101 0.45 -18.74 25.88
CA GLY A 101 0.12 -19.89 26.72
C GLY A 101 -1.04 -19.61 27.66
N ASN A 102 -1.79 -18.52 27.45
CA ASN A 102 -2.83 -18.05 28.34
C ASN A 102 -4.01 -17.44 27.56
N ALA A 103 -5.04 -18.25 27.31
CA ALA A 103 -6.20 -17.86 26.51
C ALA A 103 -7.04 -16.67 27.05
N ALA A 104 -6.74 -16.20 28.27
CA ALA A 104 -7.32 -15.00 28.86
C ALA A 104 -6.53 -13.72 28.53
N ASP A 105 -5.26 -13.84 28.14
CA ASP A 105 -4.36 -12.76 27.74
C ASP A 105 -4.26 -12.72 26.21
N ARG A 106 -5.34 -12.21 25.61
CA ARG A 106 -5.48 -12.16 24.15
C ARG A 106 -4.74 -10.96 23.59
N PRO A 107 -4.25 -11.02 22.34
CA PRO A 107 -3.77 -9.84 21.63
C PRO A 107 -4.85 -8.78 21.67
N ILE A 108 -4.58 -7.70 22.41
CA ILE A 108 -5.33 -6.49 22.14
C ILE A 108 -4.76 -6.04 20.81
N LEU A 109 -5.53 -6.21 19.73
CA LEU A 109 -5.29 -5.50 18.47
C LEU A 109 -5.56 -4.00 18.70
N THR A 110 -4.86 -3.41 19.68
CA THR A 110 -4.73 -1.98 19.80
C THR A 110 -3.94 -1.55 18.59
N ASN A 111 -4.57 -0.71 17.77
CA ASN A 111 -3.91 0.30 16.94
C ASN A 111 -2.49 0.55 17.45
N PRO A 112 -1.42 0.36 16.66
CA PRO A 112 -0.12 0.87 17.06
C PRO A 112 -0.33 2.37 17.30
N VAL A 113 -0.15 2.77 18.56
CA VAL A 113 -0.53 4.08 19.11
C VAL A 113 -2.00 4.48 18.86
N ALA A 114 -2.87 4.08 19.79
CA ALA A 114 -3.63 5.13 20.45
C ALA A 114 -2.59 6.07 21.10
N TRP A 115 -2.13 7.07 20.35
CA TRP A 115 -1.96 8.38 20.94
C TRP A 115 -3.19 8.59 21.85
N VAL A 116 -3.04 9.33 22.93
CA VAL A 116 -4.19 10.04 23.47
C VAL A 116 -4.65 11.00 22.35
N TYR A 117 -5.32 10.46 21.32
CA TYR A 117 -6.35 11.12 20.59
C TYR A 117 -7.40 11.34 21.67
N LEU A 118 -7.27 12.47 22.35
CA LEU A 118 -8.47 13.26 22.52
C LEU A 118 -9.23 13.13 21.19
N PRO A 119 -10.48 12.66 21.18
CA PRO A 119 -11.37 13.05 20.12
C PRO A 119 -11.58 14.56 20.31
N ALA A 120 -10.54 15.35 20.03
CA ALA A 120 -10.77 16.44 19.11
C ALA A 120 -11.48 15.73 17.97
N LEU A 121 -12.77 16.00 17.87
CA LEU A 121 -13.47 15.90 16.62
C LEU A 121 -12.56 16.57 15.59
N PHE A 122 -11.63 15.82 15.00
CA PHE A 122 -11.12 16.14 13.70
C PHE A 122 -12.26 15.73 12.76
N LYS A 123 -13.36 16.49 12.82
CA LYS A 123 -13.84 17.06 11.58
C LYS A 123 -12.57 17.56 10.90
N ALA A 124 -12.36 17.22 9.63
CA ALA A 124 -11.56 18.09 8.81
C ALA A 124 -12.18 19.48 8.99
N GLU A 125 -11.68 20.25 9.96
CA GLU A 125 -12.03 21.64 10.05
C GLU A 125 -11.60 22.18 8.70
N PRO A 126 -12.48 22.92 8.00
CA PRO A 126 -12.09 23.54 6.75
C PRO A 126 -10.73 24.19 7.00
N VAL A 127 -9.71 23.83 6.21
CA VAL A 127 -8.46 24.59 6.24
C VAL A 127 -8.90 26.04 6.10
N PRO A 128 -8.56 26.91 7.06
CA PRO A 128 -8.92 28.31 6.91
C PRO A 128 -8.40 28.73 5.55
N ILE A 129 -9.28 29.21 4.67
CA ILE A 129 -8.92 29.77 3.35
C ILE A 129 -7.93 30.96 3.53
N ASN A 130 -7.64 31.37 4.77
CA ASN A 130 -6.65 32.34 5.21
C ASN A 130 -5.35 31.74 5.81
N SER A 131 -5.03 30.44 5.64
CA SER A 131 -3.69 29.95 5.95
C SER A 131 -2.67 30.55 4.97
N ASN A 132 -1.45 30.84 5.43
CA ASN A 132 -0.35 31.27 4.55
C ASN A 132 0.18 30.14 3.64
N TYR A 133 -0.37 28.93 3.75
CA TYR A 133 0.03 27.76 2.99
C TYR A 133 -1.19 27.04 2.41
N THR A 134 -0.99 26.36 1.30
CA THR A 134 -1.92 25.34 0.77
C THR A 134 -1.14 24.06 0.49
N ILE A 135 -1.83 22.92 0.49
CA ILE A 135 -1.29 21.63 0.09
C ILE A 135 -2.24 21.00 -0.92
N ILE A 136 -1.69 20.51 -2.02
CA ILE A 136 -2.43 19.85 -3.08
C ILE A 136 -1.82 18.45 -3.25
N GLY A 137 -2.63 17.41 -3.10
CA GLY A 137 -2.18 16.02 -3.16
C GLY A 137 -2.94 15.19 -4.19
N TRP A 138 -2.29 14.14 -4.70
CA TRP A 138 -2.87 13.27 -5.72
C TRP A 138 -2.26 11.87 -5.67
N ASN A 139 -2.93 10.90 -6.29
CA ASN A 139 -2.34 9.62 -6.68
C ASN A 139 -1.74 9.74 -8.09
N ASP A 140 -0.62 9.07 -8.37
CA ASP A 140 0.12 9.25 -9.62
C ASP A 140 -0.50 8.55 -10.85
N LEU A 141 -1.46 7.64 -10.67
CA LEU A 141 -2.01 6.78 -11.75
C LEU A 141 -3.53 6.89 -11.95
N GLY A 142 -4.26 7.43 -10.98
CA GLY A 142 -5.72 7.52 -10.97
C GLY A 142 -6.47 6.22 -10.60
N MET A 143 -5.82 5.05 -10.70
CA MET A 143 -6.26 3.77 -10.14
C MET A 143 -5.09 2.78 -10.07
N HIS A 144 -4.82 2.20 -8.90
CA HIS A 144 -3.92 1.05 -8.79
C HIS A 144 -4.73 -0.26 -8.85
N CYS A 145 -4.19 -1.28 -9.52
CA CYS A 145 -4.78 -2.63 -9.52
C CYS A 145 -3.95 -3.55 -8.65
N MET A 146 -4.58 -4.39 -7.84
CA MET A 146 -3.91 -5.44 -7.07
C MET A 146 -4.58 -6.80 -7.31
N ASP A 147 -3.86 -7.88 -7.07
CA ASP A 147 -4.47 -9.21 -7.07
C ASP A 147 -5.41 -9.39 -5.85
N PRO A 148 -6.54 -10.11 -6.00
CA PRO A 148 -7.42 -10.45 -4.88
C PRO A 148 -6.79 -11.44 -3.88
N ASP A 149 -5.92 -12.33 -4.37
CA ASP A 149 -5.20 -13.36 -3.62
C ASP A 149 -3.80 -13.60 -4.22
N TYR A 150 -2.88 -14.21 -3.48
CA TYR A 150 -1.46 -14.31 -3.87
C TYR A 150 -0.90 -15.74 -3.86
N ALA A 151 -1.69 -16.73 -3.45
CA ALA A 151 -1.27 -18.13 -3.32
C ALA A 151 -0.88 -18.82 -4.64
N ASP A 152 -1.51 -18.44 -5.76
CA ASP A 152 -1.29 -19.09 -7.05
C ASP A 152 -0.33 -18.30 -7.94
N PHE A 153 -0.69 -17.07 -8.31
CA PHE A 153 0.19 -16.14 -9.01
C PHE A 153 -0.14 -14.70 -8.65
N SER A 154 0.80 -13.79 -8.91
CA SER A 154 0.59 -12.35 -8.77
C SER A 154 0.98 -11.58 -10.04
N ILE A 155 0.13 -10.60 -10.39
CA ILE A 155 0.37 -9.57 -11.39
C ILE A 155 0.86 -8.28 -10.73
N LEU A 156 0.19 -7.83 -9.67
CA LEU A 156 0.52 -6.60 -8.93
C LEU A 156 0.21 -6.75 -7.43
N PRO A 157 1.09 -6.24 -6.54
CA PRO A 157 0.87 -6.24 -5.09
C PRO A 157 -0.14 -5.17 -4.67
N PRO A 158 -0.62 -5.19 -3.40
CA PRO A 158 -1.22 -4.02 -2.79
C PRO A 158 -0.22 -2.86 -2.83
N TYR A 159 -0.62 -1.73 -3.39
CA TYR A 159 0.27 -0.60 -3.62
C TYR A 159 -0.52 0.68 -3.84
N ASN A 160 0.06 1.81 -3.47
CA ASN A 160 -0.37 3.14 -3.90
C ASN A 160 0.81 4.10 -3.79
N THR A 161 0.85 5.08 -4.69
CA THR A 161 1.81 6.18 -4.63
C THR A 161 1.05 7.49 -4.48
N LEU A 162 1.39 8.26 -3.44
CA LEU A 162 0.80 9.55 -3.15
C LEU A 162 1.84 10.64 -3.31
N TRP A 163 1.44 11.74 -3.95
CA TRP A 163 2.23 12.93 -4.17
C TRP A 163 1.56 14.13 -3.50
N ALA A 164 2.36 15.11 -3.14
CA ALA A 164 1.86 16.39 -2.63
C ALA A 164 2.81 17.55 -2.97
N GLN A 165 2.24 18.69 -3.32
CA GLN A 165 2.94 19.97 -3.33
C GLN A 165 2.44 20.86 -2.20
N VAL A 166 3.35 21.32 -1.36
CA VAL A 166 3.08 22.36 -0.36
C VAL A 166 3.48 23.70 -0.95
N ILE A 167 2.54 24.63 -0.97
CA ILE A 167 2.72 25.95 -1.59
C ILE A 167 2.59 27.00 -0.50
N ARG A 168 3.65 27.78 -0.30
CA ARG A 168 3.57 29.02 0.49
C ARG A 168 2.87 30.06 -0.36
N ARG A 169 1.72 30.52 0.13
CA ARG A 169 0.90 31.52 -0.56
C ARG A 169 1.58 32.88 -0.49
N GLY A 170 1.46 33.64 -1.56
CA GLY A 170 2.01 35.00 -1.67
C GLY A 170 1.46 35.71 -2.89
N LYS A 171 1.94 36.94 -3.15
CA LYS A 171 1.75 37.54 -4.48
C LYS A 171 2.36 36.63 -5.55
N GLU A 172 3.58 36.17 -5.28
CA GLU A 172 4.30 35.11 -5.99
C GLU A 172 4.35 33.88 -5.06
N PRO A 173 3.58 32.81 -5.35
CA PRO A 173 3.60 31.58 -4.57
C PRO A 173 4.92 30.83 -4.74
N GLU A 174 5.28 30.02 -3.74
CA GLU A 174 6.52 29.26 -3.74
C GLU A 174 6.27 27.81 -3.31
N LEU A 175 6.83 26.85 -4.05
CA LEU A 175 6.88 25.45 -3.64
C LEU A 175 7.83 25.30 -2.46
N VAL A 176 7.37 24.66 -1.37
CA VAL A 176 8.17 24.51 -0.14
C VAL A 176 8.34 23.04 0.19
N THR A 177 9.59 22.59 0.19
CA THR A 177 10.02 21.25 0.63
C THR A 177 11.00 21.30 1.80
N GLU A 178 11.65 22.45 2.02
CA GLU A 178 12.56 22.67 3.15
C GLU A 178 11.81 23.12 4.41
N ASN A 179 12.25 22.63 5.58
CA ASN A 179 11.70 22.98 6.90
C ASN A 179 10.18 22.72 7.05
N VAL A 180 9.65 21.84 6.19
CA VAL A 180 8.28 21.36 6.17
C VAL A 180 8.31 19.85 6.11
N THR A 181 7.41 19.21 6.85
CA THR A 181 7.16 17.77 6.75
C THR A 181 5.73 17.56 6.28
N VAL A 182 5.50 16.56 5.43
CA VAL A 182 4.15 16.11 5.09
C VAL A 182 3.92 14.73 5.68
N GLU A 183 2.89 14.61 6.50
CA GLU A 183 2.39 13.32 7.01
C GLU A 183 1.19 12.88 6.19
N TYR A 184 1.05 11.56 5.98
CA TYR A 184 -0.12 10.97 5.36
C TYR A 184 -0.74 9.91 6.28
N ARG A 185 -2.05 9.70 6.13
CA ARG A 185 -2.75 8.52 6.64
C ARG A 185 -3.94 8.16 5.77
N ILE A 186 -4.23 6.87 5.65
CA ILE A 186 -5.43 6.41 4.96
C ILE A 186 -6.61 6.40 5.96
N ILE A 187 -7.70 7.06 5.59
CA ILE A 187 -8.88 7.21 6.45
C ILE A 187 -9.72 5.94 6.38
N ASN A 188 -10.10 5.40 7.55
CA ASN A 188 -10.91 4.19 7.71
C ASN A 188 -10.29 2.91 7.10
N ASN A 189 -8.99 2.92 6.81
CA ASN A 189 -8.26 1.77 6.29
C ASN A 189 -6.83 1.79 6.86
N THR A 190 -6.72 1.41 8.13
CA THR A 190 -5.49 1.56 8.93
C THR A 190 -4.60 0.33 8.94
N TYR A 191 -5.12 -0.80 8.46
CA TYR A 191 -4.39 -2.05 8.31
C TYR A 191 -4.85 -2.79 7.05
N SER A 192 -3.98 -3.62 6.48
CA SER A 192 -4.23 -4.40 5.27
C SER A 192 -3.89 -5.88 5.40
N VAL A 193 -3.08 -6.26 6.40
CA VAL A 193 -2.52 -7.62 6.54
C VAL A 193 -3.56 -8.74 6.65
N VAL A 194 -4.76 -8.48 7.17
CA VAL A 194 -5.85 -9.47 7.25
C VAL A 194 -6.88 -9.33 6.13
N LYS A 195 -6.68 -8.41 5.20
CA LYS A 195 -7.60 -8.10 4.09
C LYS A 195 -7.24 -8.84 2.81
N THR A 196 -6.06 -9.48 2.79
CA THR A 196 -5.51 -10.27 1.68
C THR A 196 -4.38 -11.16 2.24
N ASP A 197 -4.03 -12.22 1.53
CA ASP A 197 -2.93 -13.15 1.85
C ASP A 197 -1.56 -12.67 1.33
N PHE A 198 -1.44 -11.43 0.83
CA PHE A 198 -0.20 -10.89 0.26
C PHE A 198 1.04 -11.10 1.14
N TRP A 199 0.96 -10.82 2.43
CA TRP A 199 2.12 -10.89 3.34
C TRP A 199 2.62 -12.33 3.54
N ASP A 200 1.76 -13.33 3.37
CA ASP A 200 2.14 -14.74 3.45
C ASP A 200 3.06 -15.15 2.28
N TYR A 201 2.85 -14.54 1.12
CA TYR A 201 3.51 -14.93 -0.13
C TYR A 201 4.54 -13.92 -0.64
N ALA A 202 4.55 -12.68 -0.13
CA ALA A 202 5.42 -11.60 -0.60
C ALA A 202 6.91 -11.98 -0.57
N HIS A 203 7.34 -12.72 0.46
CA HIS A 203 8.73 -13.18 0.59
C HIS A 203 9.16 -14.02 -0.63
N GLN A 204 8.35 -15.01 -1.01
CA GLN A 204 8.62 -15.88 -2.14
C GLN A 204 8.41 -15.16 -3.47
N LEU A 205 7.30 -14.43 -3.62
CA LEU A 205 6.93 -13.76 -4.88
C LEU A 205 7.97 -12.73 -5.31
N PHE A 206 8.47 -11.92 -4.37
CA PHE A 206 9.39 -10.82 -4.65
C PHE A 206 10.84 -11.12 -4.26
N ASN A 207 11.15 -12.38 -3.90
CA ASN A 207 12.48 -12.83 -3.50
C ASN A 207 13.13 -11.90 -2.46
N LEU A 208 12.35 -11.55 -1.43
CA LEU A 208 12.78 -10.65 -0.37
C LEU A 208 13.83 -11.35 0.52
N PRO A 209 14.72 -10.61 1.20
CA PRO A 209 15.68 -11.23 2.10
C PRO A 209 15.03 -11.83 3.36
N GLN A 210 13.86 -11.34 3.75
CA GLN A 210 13.04 -11.78 4.89
C GLN A 210 11.56 -11.49 4.59
N PRO A 211 10.60 -12.14 5.30
CA PRO A 211 9.19 -11.76 5.23
C PRO A 211 8.95 -10.29 5.55
N LEU A 212 7.96 -9.69 4.88
CA LEU A 212 7.52 -8.33 5.19
C LEU A 212 6.88 -8.27 6.58
N LEU A 213 7.09 -7.16 7.26
CA LEU A 213 6.32 -6.85 8.47
C LEU A 213 4.84 -6.64 8.11
N PRO A 214 3.90 -7.02 8.99
CA PRO A 214 2.49 -6.73 8.81
C PRO A 214 2.24 -5.27 8.48
N ASN A 215 1.38 -5.00 7.47
CA ASN A 215 0.99 -3.66 7.04
C ASN A 215 2.12 -2.78 6.47
N VAL A 216 3.28 -3.37 6.18
CA VAL A 216 4.40 -2.71 5.51
C VAL A 216 4.49 -3.19 4.06
N GLY A 217 4.58 -2.25 3.13
CA GLY A 217 4.70 -2.50 1.70
C GLY A 217 6.13 -2.77 1.25
N LEU A 218 6.31 -3.11 -0.03
CA LEU A 218 7.60 -3.47 -0.61
C LEU A 218 8.66 -2.36 -0.54
N THR A 219 8.24 -1.12 -0.40
CA THR A 219 9.09 0.08 -0.26
C THR A 219 9.38 0.45 1.21
N GLY A 220 8.78 -0.28 2.17
CA GLY A 220 8.83 0.07 3.59
C GLY A 220 7.73 1.02 4.07
N ALA A 221 6.85 1.49 3.17
CA ALA A 221 5.73 2.36 3.54
C ALA A 221 4.63 1.60 4.31
N GLY A 222 3.97 2.29 5.25
CA GLY A 222 2.77 1.81 5.93
C GLY A 222 1.49 2.49 5.42
N LEU A 223 0.36 2.28 6.11
CA LEU A 223 -0.92 2.98 5.82
C LEU A 223 -0.97 4.39 6.42
N ASN A 224 0.08 4.78 7.14
CA ASN A 224 0.34 6.14 7.62
C ASN A 224 1.85 6.33 7.76
N GLY A 225 2.29 7.57 7.78
CA GLY A 225 3.70 7.90 7.94
C GLY A 225 4.05 9.29 7.46
N GLN A 226 5.35 9.54 7.31
CA GLN A 226 5.86 10.76 6.67
C GLN A 226 6.15 10.49 5.20
N MET A 227 5.79 11.44 4.34
CA MET A 227 6.17 11.44 2.94
C MET A 227 7.62 11.89 2.79
N HIS A 228 8.32 11.36 1.79
CA HIS A 228 9.69 11.73 1.48
C HIS A 228 9.74 13.05 0.71
N PRO A 229 10.55 14.03 1.13
CA PRO A 229 10.74 15.25 0.35
C PRO A 229 11.58 14.98 -0.90
N SER A 230 11.10 15.50 -2.02
CA SER A 230 11.85 15.74 -3.25
C SER A 230 12.18 17.24 -3.35
N ASN A 231 12.76 17.68 -4.47
CA ASN A 231 13.09 19.10 -4.65
C ASN A 231 11.83 20.00 -4.69
N ASP A 232 10.76 19.52 -5.32
CA ASP A 232 9.58 20.29 -5.74
C ASP A 232 8.24 19.70 -5.24
N HIS A 233 8.28 18.54 -4.58
CA HIS A 233 7.11 17.82 -4.06
C HIS A 233 7.49 16.92 -2.87
N PHE A 234 6.49 16.30 -2.25
CA PHE A 234 6.64 15.18 -1.33
C PHE A 234 6.00 13.94 -1.96
N VAL A 235 6.60 12.78 -1.76
CA VAL A 235 6.10 11.51 -2.29
C VAL A 235 6.19 10.41 -1.25
N ILE A 236 5.19 9.53 -1.21
CA ILE A 236 5.32 8.21 -0.59
C ILE A 236 4.90 7.16 -1.60
N GLU A 237 5.77 6.18 -1.82
CA GLU A 237 5.56 5.10 -2.77
C GLU A 237 5.32 3.80 -2.02
N GLY A 238 4.47 2.93 -2.57
CA GLY A 238 4.26 1.57 -2.07
C GLY A 238 3.52 1.46 -0.76
N VAL A 239 2.59 2.39 -0.51
CA VAL A 239 1.57 2.22 0.54
C VAL A 239 0.81 0.93 0.26
N PRO A 240 0.80 -0.10 1.14
CA PRO A 240 0.24 -1.41 0.84
C PRO A 240 -1.29 -1.42 1.00
N LEU A 241 -1.95 -0.55 0.25
CA LEU A 241 -3.37 -0.26 0.38
C LEU A 241 -4.23 -1.34 -0.27
N THR A 242 -5.35 -1.68 0.37
CA THR A 242 -6.39 -2.57 -0.15
C THR A 242 -7.72 -1.84 -0.25
N GLU A 243 -8.67 -2.37 -1.03
CA GLU A 243 -9.94 -1.67 -1.28
C GLU A 243 -11.01 -1.88 -0.19
N TYR A 244 -10.65 -2.42 0.97
CA TYR A 244 -11.60 -2.71 2.05
C TYR A 244 -11.33 -1.84 3.28
N ARG A 245 -12.40 -1.29 3.86
CA ARG A 245 -12.30 -0.44 5.06
C ARG A 245 -12.25 -1.29 6.32
N ASP A 246 -11.67 -0.76 7.39
CA ASP A 246 -11.49 -1.49 8.65
C ASP A 246 -12.80 -2.01 9.26
N ASN A 247 -13.90 -1.31 9.01
CA ASN A 247 -15.24 -1.65 9.51
C ASN A 247 -16.07 -2.50 8.53
N ASP A 248 -15.57 -2.75 7.32
CA ASP A 248 -16.23 -3.56 6.30
C ASP A 248 -15.18 -4.21 5.39
N LEU A 249 -14.87 -5.46 5.73
CA LEU A 249 -13.90 -6.30 5.03
C LEU A 249 -14.50 -7.01 3.80
N THR A 250 -15.77 -6.77 3.49
CA THR A 250 -16.52 -7.54 2.48
C THR A 250 -17.00 -6.68 1.32
N THR A 251 -17.39 -5.43 1.58
CA THR A 251 -17.81 -4.49 0.54
C THR A 251 -16.60 -3.72 0.04
N ARG A 252 -16.35 -3.82 -1.27
CA ARG A 252 -15.30 -3.04 -1.94
C ARG A 252 -15.58 -1.55 -1.82
N TYR A 253 -14.53 -0.78 -1.56
CA TYR A 253 -14.50 0.68 -1.54
C TYR A 253 -13.24 1.15 -2.27
N PRO A 254 -13.21 1.12 -3.61
CA PRO A 254 -11.96 1.30 -4.36
C PRO A 254 -11.36 2.71 -4.23
N TYR A 255 -12.19 3.72 -3.98
CA TYR A 255 -11.78 5.12 -3.87
C TYR A 255 -11.45 5.51 -2.42
N GLN A 256 -10.41 4.90 -1.86
CA GLN A 256 -9.95 5.18 -0.49
C GLN A 256 -9.51 6.65 -0.36
N ILE A 257 -9.60 7.23 0.84
CA ILE A 257 -9.21 8.62 1.08
C ILE A 257 -7.90 8.65 1.87
N ALA A 258 -6.90 9.37 1.34
CA ALA A 258 -5.70 9.75 2.07
C ALA A 258 -5.84 11.18 2.60
N GLU A 259 -5.58 11.36 3.90
CA GLU A 259 -5.39 12.69 4.49
C GLU A 259 -3.91 13.04 4.49
N LEU A 260 -3.58 14.24 4.01
CA LEU A 260 -2.22 14.76 3.98
C LEU A 260 -2.14 16.02 4.85
N VAL A 261 -1.12 16.12 5.71
CA VAL A 261 -0.95 17.21 6.66
C VAL A 261 0.47 17.77 6.55
N ALA A 262 0.58 19.01 6.09
CA ALA A 262 1.84 19.75 6.09
C ALA A 262 2.06 20.39 7.46
N LYS A 263 3.27 20.25 8.02
CA LYS A 263 3.67 20.83 9.31
C LYS A 263 5.00 21.57 9.20
N ASP A 264 5.18 22.59 10.03
CA ASP A 264 6.48 23.23 10.21
C ASP A 264 7.42 22.40 11.11
N ASN A 265 8.70 22.81 11.22
CA ASN A 265 9.69 22.19 12.10
C ASN A 265 9.33 22.16 13.60
N LYS A 266 8.29 22.88 14.03
CA LYS A 266 7.80 22.89 15.41
C LYS A 266 6.57 21.98 15.59
N GLY A 267 6.11 21.33 14.52
CA GLY A 267 4.93 20.47 14.51
C GLY A 267 3.61 21.24 14.35
N ASN A 268 3.63 22.55 14.06
CA ASN A 268 2.40 23.29 13.80
C ASN A 268 1.86 22.93 12.41
N ILE A 269 0.56 22.68 12.32
CA ILE A 269 -0.11 22.42 11.05
C ILE A 269 -0.11 23.69 10.20
N LEU A 270 0.40 23.58 8.98
CA LEU A 270 0.41 24.63 7.97
C LEU A 270 -0.81 24.54 7.05
N ALA A 271 -1.10 23.33 6.55
CA ALA A 271 -2.23 23.05 5.68
C ALA A 271 -2.57 21.55 5.71
N THR A 272 -3.81 21.21 5.36
CA THR A 272 -4.30 19.83 5.26
C THR A 272 -5.09 19.65 3.97
N THR A 273 -5.01 18.48 3.36
CA THR A 273 -5.93 18.11 2.26
C THR A 273 -6.37 16.66 2.39
N GLN A 274 -7.40 16.29 1.62
CA GLN A 274 -7.78 14.91 1.43
C GLN A 274 -7.86 14.62 -0.07
N THR A 275 -7.17 13.58 -0.49
CA THR A 275 -7.11 13.13 -1.88
C THR A 275 -7.42 11.65 -1.97
N VAL A 276 -7.79 11.17 -3.15
CA VAL A 276 -8.13 9.76 -3.37
C VAL A 276 -6.84 8.94 -3.54
N ALA A 277 -6.79 7.79 -2.88
CA ALA A 277 -5.78 6.74 -3.01
C ALA A 277 -6.44 5.49 -3.61
N PRO A 278 -6.69 5.46 -4.93
CA PRO A 278 -7.57 4.49 -5.53
C PRO A 278 -6.87 3.13 -5.70
N VAL A 279 -7.54 2.05 -5.31
CA VAL A 279 -7.06 0.66 -5.48
C VAL A 279 -8.22 -0.28 -5.80
N SER A 280 -8.00 -1.29 -6.62
CA SER A 280 -9.03 -2.27 -6.99
C SER A 280 -8.49 -3.68 -7.17
N THR A 281 -9.25 -4.69 -6.73
CA THR A 281 -9.05 -6.09 -7.11
C THR A 281 -9.97 -6.51 -8.27
N GLU A 282 -10.68 -5.58 -8.92
CA GLU A 282 -11.61 -5.88 -10.01
C GLU A 282 -10.87 -6.31 -11.27
N LEU A 283 -10.53 -7.59 -11.33
CA LEU A 283 -10.01 -8.28 -12.50
C LEU A 283 -11.01 -9.36 -12.90
N ASN A 284 -11.55 -9.29 -14.11
CA ASN A 284 -12.67 -10.15 -14.54
C ASN A 284 -12.23 -11.44 -15.28
N CYS A 285 -11.07 -12.00 -14.91
CA CYS A 285 -10.48 -13.19 -15.54
C CYS A 285 -11.45 -14.39 -15.53
N GLN A 286 -12.26 -14.50 -14.48
CA GLN A 286 -13.28 -15.54 -14.32
C GLN A 286 -14.26 -15.60 -15.49
N ASN A 287 -14.52 -14.48 -16.17
CA ASN A 287 -15.47 -14.45 -17.30
C ASN A 287 -15.13 -15.45 -18.41
N CYS A 288 -13.86 -15.84 -18.53
CA CYS A 288 -13.40 -16.84 -19.50
C CYS A 288 -12.62 -18.00 -18.88
N HIS A 289 -11.96 -17.81 -17.75
CA HIS A 289 -11.05 -18.79 -17.12
C HIS A 289 -11.66 -19.59 -15.95
N ASN A 290 -12.97 -19.51 -15.74
CA ASN A 290 -13.69 -20.45 -14.87
C ASN A 290 -13.53 -21.90 -15.34
N ASP A 291 -13.87 -22.85 -14.47
CA ASP A 291 -13.90 -24.27 -14.81
C ASP A 291 -14.76 -24.51 -16.06
N ASN A 292 -14.19 -25.22 -17.03
CA ASN A 292 -14.80 -25.49 -18.33
C ASN A 292 -15.23 -24.22 -19.09
N GLY A 293 -14.60 -23.07 -18.78
CA GLY A 293 -14.88 -21.78 -19.39
C GLY A 293 -14.48 -21.69 -20.86
N SER A 294 -14.81 -20.57 -21.49
CA SER A 294 -14.55 -20.33 -22.91
C SER A 294 -13.06 -20.28 -23.26
N ALA A 295 -12.19 -19.89 -22.32
CA ALA A 295 -10.74 -19.88 -22.55
C ALA A 295 -10.15 -21.30 -22.67
N ASN A 296 -10.68 -22.25 -21.89
CA ASN A 296 -10.37 -23.67 -22.05
C ASN A 296 -11.48 -24.58 -21.48
N PRO A 297 -12.29 -25.22 -22.35
CA PRO A 297 -13.38 -26.10 -21.93
C PRO A 297 -12.96 -27.40 -21.21
N THR A 298 -11.68 -27.78 -21.24
CA THR A 298 -11.19 -29.05 -20.67
C THR A 298 -10.49 -28.91 -19.32
N ILE A 299 -10.26 -27.69 -18.84
CA ILE A 299 -9.60 -27.43 -17.55
C ILE A 299 -10.66 -27.08 -16.51
N ALA A 300 -10.60 -27.76 -15.35
CA ALA A 300 -11.49 -27.53 -14.22
C ALA A 300 -10.79 -27.88 -12.91
N THR A 301 -10.01 -26.95 -12.37
CA THR A 301 -9.25 -27.13 -11.12
C THR A 301 -10.04 -26.69 -9.89
N GLY A 302 -11.17 -26.00 -10.07
CA GLY A 302 -11.95 -25.36 -9.01
C GLY A 302 -11.47 -23.95 -8.67
N VAL A 303 -10.33 -23.49 -9.22
CA VAL A 303 -9.74 -22.18 -8.94
C VAL A 303 -9.32 -21.49 -10.24
N VAL A 304 -9.83 -20.28 -10.48
CA VAL A 304 -9.59 -19.53 -11.74
C VAL A 304 -8.11 -19.32 -12.02
N LYS A 305 -7.32 -18.94 -11.01
CA LYS A 305 -5.87 -18.73 -11.18
C LYS A 305 -5.13 -20.02 -11.55
N GLN A 306 -5.52 -21.15 -10.97
CA GLN A 306 -4.97 -22.47 -11.30
C GLN A 306 -5.36 -22.93 -12.70
N ASN A 307 -6.57 -22.60 -13.16
CA ASN A 307 -6.97 -22.83 -14.55
C ASN A 307 -6.08 -22.05 -15.52
N ILE A 308 -5.76 -20.79 -15.19
CA ILE A 308 -4.85 -19.96 -15.98
C ILE A 308 -3.45 -20.57 -16.02
N LEU A 309 -2.89 -20.99 -14.89
CA LEU A 309 -1.55 -21.61 -14.85
C LEU A 309 -1.51 -22.95 -15.60
N THR A 310 -2.53 -23.79 -15.43
CA THR A 310 -2.64 -25.06 -16.16
C THR A 310 -2.71 -24.82 -17.67
N LEU A 311 -3.46 -23.80 -18.10
CA LEU A 311 -3.52 -23.39 -19.49
C LEU A 311 -2.16 -22.87 -19.98
N HIS A 312 -1.50 -22.03 -19.19
CA HIS A 312 -0.18 -21.49 -19.49
C HIS A 312 0.86 -22.60 -19.66
N ASP A 313 0.90 -23.57 -18.74
CA ASP A 313 1.75 -24.76 -18.82
C ASP A 313 1.55 -25.52 -20.13
N SER A 314 0.29 -25.73 -20.53
CA SER A 314 -0.04 -26.46 -21.76
C SER A 314 0.35 -25.72 -23.05
N LEU A 315 0.28 -24.40 -23.05
CA LEU A 315 0.52 -23.58 -24.24
C LEU A 315 1.99 -23.21 -24.41
N GLU A 316 2.66 -22.91 -23.30
CA GLU A 316 4.02 -22.38 -23.29
C GLU A 316 5.05 -23.44 -22.85
N SER A 317 4.62 -24.69 -22.65
CA SER A 317 5.47 -25.80 -22.19
C SER A 317 6.21 -25.50 -20.88
N THR A 318 5.47 -24.93 -19.92
CA THR A 318 5.97 -24.58 -18.58
C THR A 318 5.43 -25.54 -17.51
N THR A 319 5.88 -25.37 -16.27
CA THR A 319 5.47 -26.17 -15.09
C THR A 319 5.02 -25.31 -13.91
N LEU A 320 4.55 -24.10 -14.20
CA LEU A 320 4.21 -23.05 -13.24
C LEU A 320 3.15 -23.48 -12.24
N MET A 321 2.23 -24.37 -12.62
CA MET A 321 1.22 -24.90 -11.71
C MET A 321 1.84 -25.65 -10.51
N ASN A 322 3.03 -26.23 -10.66
CA ASN A 322 3.77 -26.89 -9.58
C ASN A 322 4.78 -25.96 -8.88
N GLU A 323 4.94 -24.72 -9.36
CA GLU A 323 5.94 -23.75 -8.89
C GLU A 323 5.31 -22.57 -8.14
N ARG A 324 4.01 -22.66 -7.82
CA ARG A 324 3.25 -21.62 -7.13
C ARG A 324 3.80 -21.28 -5.73
N PRO A 325 3.64 -20.02 -5.27
CA PRO A 325 3.13 -18.87 -6.03
C PRO A 325 4.11 -18.37 -7.10
N VAL A 326 3.57 -17.90 -8.23
CA VAL A 326 4.36 -17.36 -9.36
C VAL A 326 4.17 -15.86 -9.49
N LEU A 327 5.26 -15.08 -9.47
CA LEU A 327 5.21 -13.68 -9.89
C LEU A 327 5.36 -13.63 -11.42
N CYS A 328 4.31 -13.20 -12.12
CA CYS A 328 4.31 -13.13 -13.59
C CYS A 328 5.52 -12.33 -14.14
N ALA A 329 5.90 -11.30 -13.38
CA ALA A 329 6.99 -10.41 -13.74
C ALA A 329 8.41 -11.00 -13.59
N ASN A 330 8.55 -12.20 -13.00
CA ASN A 330 9.83 -12.91 -12.98
C ASN A 330 10.25 -13.34 -14.39
N CYS A 331 9.30 -13.68 -15.24
CA CYS A 331 9.56 -14.06 -16.64
C CYS A 331 9.22 -12.91 -17.61
N HIS A 332 8.09 -12.25 -17.41
CA HIS A 332 7.61 -11.20 -18.29
C HIS A 332 8.00 -9.81 -17.78
N SER A 333 8.75 -9.02 -18.55
CA SER A 333 9.16 -7.68 -18.09
C SER A 333 7.95 -6.80 -17.70
N SER A 334 8.08 -6.03 -16.61
CA SER A 334 7.03 -5.16 -16.08
C SER A 334 7.61 -3.88 -15.50
N ASN A 335 7.35 -2.75 -16.18
CA ASN A 335 7.76 -1.43 -15.71
C ASN A 335 6.99 -0.99 -14.47
N ALA A 336 5.75 -1.47 -14.26
CA ALA A 336 4.99 -1.21 -13.03
C ALA A 336 5.71 -1.74 -11.77
N LEU A 337 6.43 -2.85 -11.91
CA LEU A 337 7.18 -3.48 -10.83
C LEU A 337 8.69 -3.21 -10.90
N GLY A 338 9.15 -2.47 -11.90
CA GLY A 338 10.58 -2.27 -12.16
C GLY A 338 11.35 -3.57 -12.47
N LEU A 339 10.66 -4.63 -12.89
CA LEU A 339 11.27 -5.95 -13.11
C LEU A 339 11.61 -6.16 -14.59
N PRO A 340 12.87 -6.50 -14.92
CA PRO A 340 13.33 -6.61 -16.30
C PRO A 340 12.80 -7.86 -17.02
N GLY A 341 12.29 -8.86 -16.29
CA GLY A 341 11.90 -10.16 -16.82
C GLY A 341 13.08 -10.93 -17.45
N VAL A 342 12.76 -11.94 -18.25
CA VAL A 342 13.72 -12.80 -18.95
C VAL A 342 13.91 -12.32 -20.38
N ALA A 343 15.17 -12.24 -20.82
CA ALA A 343 15.50 -11.83 -22.18
C ALA A 343 14.84 -12.75 -23.23
N GLY A 344 14.19 -12.15 -24.23
CA GLY A 344 13.49 -12.87 -25.30
C GLY A 344 12.03 -13.23 -24.97
N VAL A 345 11.61 -13.11 -23.71
CA VAL A 345 10.20 -13.23 -23.31
C VAL A 345 9.52 -11.87 -23.50
N PRO A 346 8.31 -11.81 -24.10
CA PRO A 346 7.59 -10.55 -24.23
C PRO A 346 7.27 -9.93 -22.87
N SER A 347 7.17 -8.60 -22.80
CA SER A 347 6.66 -7.91 -21.61
C SER A 347 5.28 -8.42 -21.21
N LEU A 348 4.92 -8.28 -19.93
CA LEU A 348 3.66 -8.84 -19.42
C LEU A 348 2.45 -8.26 -20.15
N SER A 349 2.47 -6.94 -20.36
CA SER A 349 1.48 -6.24 -21.16
C SER A 349 1.38 -6.82 -22.58
N ARG A 350 2.51 -7.01 -23.28
CA ARG A 350 2.48 -7.56 -24.64
C ARG A 350 1.93 -8.99 -24.66
N ALA A 351 2.37 -9.85 -23.74
CA ALA A 351 1.94 -11.24 -23.67
C ALA A 351 0.42 -11.34 -23.47
N ILE A 352 -0.12 -10.63 -22.48
CA ILE A 352 -1.55 -10.63 -22.16
C ILE A 352 -2.36 -10.04 -23.31
N HIS A 353 -2.07 -8.81 -23.76
CA HIS A 353 -2.89 -8.14 -24.78
C HIS A 353 -2.83 -8.87 -26.13
N ASN A 354 -1.69 -9.46 -26.51
CA ASN A 354 -1.60 -10.22 -27.75
C ASN A 354 -2.46 -11.48 -27.72
N ARG A 355 -2.44 -12.22 -26.59
CA ARG A 355 -3.25 -13.44 -26.43
C ARG A 355 -4.75 -13.14 -26.39
N HIS A 356 -5.13 -11.98 -25.88
CA HIS A 356 -6.51 -11.53 -25.73
C HIS A 356 -6.98 -10.63 -26.87
N SER A 357 -6.33 -10.66 -28.03
CA SER A 357 -6.72 -9.81 -29.17
C SER A 357 -8.15 -10.03 -29.66
N PHE A 358 -8.75 -11.18 -29.33
CA PHE A 358 -10.15 -11.47 -29.65
C PHE A 358 -11.13 -10.57 -28.89
N ILE A 359 -10.74 -9.95 -27.78
CA ILE A 359 -11.61 -9.07 -26.98
C ILE A 359 -12.16 -7.91 -27.82
N ASP A 360 -11.37 -7.36 -28.75
CA ASP A 360 -11.82 -6.31 -29.67
C ASP A 360 -12.99 -6.75 -30.58
N THR A 361 -13.24 -8.07 -30.69
CA THR A 361 -14.35 -8.63 -31.48
C THR A 361 -15.63 -8.83 -30.67
N LEU A 362 -15.57 -8.75 -29.33
CA LEU A 362 -16.72 -8.97 -28.46
C LEU A 362 -17.72 -7.81 -28.49
N GLY A 363 -17.26 -6.61 -28.83
CA GLY A 363 -18.11 -5.43 -28.90
C GLY A 363 -17.31 -4.13 -28.95
N SER A 364 -18.00 -3.01 -28.83
CA SER A 364 -17.41 -1.68 -28.91
C SER A 364 -17.53 -0.86 -27.62
N THR A 365 -18.25 -1.35 -26.61
CA THR A 365 -18.34 -0.68 -25.31
C THR A 365 -17.19 -1.10 -24.39
N MET A 366 -16.88 -0.28 -23.37
CA MET A 366 -15.83 -0.61 -22.40
C MET A 366 -16.16 -1.88 -21.62
N GLU A 367 -17.43 -2.09 -21.28
CA GLU A 367 -17.93 -3.29 -20.61
C GLU A 367 -17.68 -4.56 -21.42
N GLN A 368 -17.79 -4.49 -22.75
CA GLN A 368 -17.58 -5.63 -23.64
C GLN A 368 -16.09 -5.87 -23.95
N THR A 369 -15.23 -4.90 -23.67
CA THR A 369 -13.83 -4.90 -24.10
C THR A 369 -12.87 -4.80 -22.91
N CYS A 370 -12.33 -3.62 -22.62
CA CYS A 370 -11.27 -3.41 -21.64
C CYS A 370 -11.67 -3.86 -20.22
N TYR A 371 -12.94 -3.67 -19.84
CA TYR A 371 -13.44 -4.07 -18.52
C TYR A 371 -13.68 -5.58 -18.36
N GLN A 372 -13.44 -6.37 -19.41
CA GLN A 372 -13.31 -7.83 -19.27
C GLN A 372 -12.05 -8.24 -18.51
N CYS A 373 -11.08 -7.33 -18.34
CA CYS A 373 -9.85 -7.59 -17.58
C CYS A 373 -9.52 -6.46 -16.60
N HIS A 374 -9.71 -5.20 -16.98
CA HIS A 374 -9.38 -4.05 -16.14
C HIS A 374 -10.55 -3.60 -15.24
N PRO A 375 -10.28 -2.96 -14.10
CA PRO A 375 -11.32 -2.43 -13.22
C PRO A 375 -12.21 -1.43 -13.95
N GLY A 376 -13.53 -1.58 -13.88
CA GLY A 376 -14.39 -0.64 -14.58
C GLY A 376 -15.86 -0.96 -14.74
N VAL A 377 -16.30 -2.20 -14.55
CA VAL A 377 -17.74 -2.49 -14.47
C VAL A 377 -18.30 -1.83 -13.21
N GLU A 378 -17.59 -1.98 -12.09
CA GLU A 378 -17.93 -1.35 -10.81
C GLU A 378 -17.01 -0.17 -10.47
N THR A 379 -15.70 -0.37 -10.58
CA THR A 379 -14.66 0.57 -10.09
C THR A 379 -14.39 1.74 -11.05
N LYS A 380 -15.05 1.78 -12.22
CA LYS A 380 -14.98 2.86 -13.22
C LYS A 380 -13.59 3.54 -13.31
N CYS A 381 -12.56 2.81 -13.75
CA CYS A 381 -11.20 3.34 -13.80
C CYS A 381 -11.13 4.65 -14.58
N LEU A 382 -11.81 4.74 -15.74
CA LEU A 382 -12.10 5.99 -16.43
C LEU A 382 -13.37 6.62 -15.87
N ARG A 383 -13.21 7.79 -15.24
CA ARG A 383 -14.28 8.53 -14.56
C ARG A 383 -14.11 10.04 -14.68
N ASP A 384 -13.44 10.49 -15.73
CA ASP A 384 -13.38 11.89 -16.13
C ASP A 384 -14.76 12.37 -16.55
N GLU A 385 -15.24 13.51 -16.03
CA GLU A 385 -16.42 14.15 -16.61
C GLU A 385 -16.15 14.72 -18.02
N PRO A 386 -14.99 15.37 -18.30
CA PRO A 386 -14.71 15.92 -19.62
C PRO A 386 -14.57 14.88 -20.74
N HIS A 387 -14.27 13.62 -20.41
CA HIS A 387 -14.03 12.53 -21.38
C HIS A 387 -15.09 11.43 -21.33
N GLN A 388 -16.31 11.71 -20.87
CA GLN A 388 -17.40 10.72 -20.80
C GLN A 388 -17.80 10.13 -22.16
N ASP A 389 -17.53 10.85 -23.25
CA ASP A 389 -17.80 10.37 -24.61
C ASP A 389 -16.66 9.47 -25.15
N LYS A 390 -15.57 9.31 -24.39
CA LYS A 390 -14.41 8.50 -24.77
C LYS A 390 -14.45 7.11 -24.16
N THR A 391 -13.72 6.21 -24.80
CA THR A 391 -13.40 4.87 -24.29
C THR A 391 -11.89 4.73 -24.14
N CYS A 392 -11.43 3.67 -23.45
CA CYS A 392 -10.00 3.36 -23.36
C CYS A 392 -9.34 3.31 -24.76
N GLN A 393 -10.01 2.71 -25.74
CA GLN A 393 -9.51 2.62 -27.11
C GLN A 393 -9.42 3.96 -27.83
N SER A 394 -10.15 4.98 -27.37
CA SER A 394 -10.06 6.33 -27.95
C SER A 394 -8.66 6.94 -27.77
N CYS A 395 -7.93 6.53 -26.73
CA CYS A 395 -6.59 7.01 -26.43
C CYS A 395 -5.52 5.92 -26.63
N HIS A 396 -5.79 4.69 -26.17
CA HIS A 396 -4.81 3.59 -26.19
C HIS A 396 -4.86 2.72 -27.47
N GLY A 397 -5.93 2.84 -28.27
CA GLY A 397 -6.24 1.91 -29.36
C GLY A 397 -6.75 0.55 -28.87
N GLY A 398 -6.92 -0.39 -29.80
CA GLY A 398 -7.34 -1.77 -29.49
C GLY A 398 -6.22 -2.63 -28.92
N MET A 399 -6.52 -3.90 -28.65
CA MET A 399 -5.58 -4.88 -28.07
C MET A 399 -4.27 -4.99 -28.86
N SER A 400 -4.34 -4.91 -30.20
CA SER A 400 -3.13 -4.94 -31.04
C SER A 400 -2.21 -3.74 -30.87
N SER A 401 -2.77 -2.56 -30.54
CA SER A 401 -2.00 -1.34 -30.28
C SER A 401 -1.25 -1.44 -28.95
N VAL A 402 -1.93 -1.86 -27.87
CA VAL A 402 -1.30 -2.06 -26.55
C VAL A 402 -0.36 -3.27 -26.53
N ALA A 403 -0.58 -4.27 -27.39
CA ALA A 403 0.33 -5.40 -27.59
C ALA A 403 1.53 -5.13 -28.50
N ASN A 404 1.66 -3.91 -29.05
CA ASN A 404 2.68 -3.61 -30.05
C ASN A 404 4.10 -3.79 -29.46
N PRO A 405 4.99 -4.59 -30.09
CA PRO A 405 6.37 -4.77 -29.62
C PRO A 405 7.20 -3.49 -29.57
N ALA A 406 6.84 -2.46 -30.32
CA ALA A 406 7.50 -1.16 -30.30
C ALA A 406 7.04 -0.26 -29.15
N ARG A 407 5.97 -0.65 -28.43
CA ARG A 407 5.45 0.07 -27.28
C ARG A 407 6.09 -0.46 -26.00
N THR A 408 6.55 0.45 -25.16
CA THR A 408 7.05 0.21 -23.81
C THR A 408 5.95 0.60 -22.81
N PRO A 409 5.24 -0.37 -22.19
CA PRO A 409 4.16 -0.06 -21.25
C PRO A 409 4.64 0.81 -20.08
N TRP A 410 3.82 1.73 -19.56
CA TRP A 410 4.13 2.70 -18.50
C TRP A 410 5.15 3.79 -18.87
N VAL A 411 5.64 3.77 -20.12
CA VAL A 411 6.60 4.74 -20.67
C VAL A 411 6.02 5.39 -21.91
N ASP A 412 5.51 4.58 -22.85
CA ASP A 412 4.83 5.01 -24.07
C ASP A 412 3.31 5.03 -23.83
N GLU A 413 2.84 6.13 -23.26
CA GLU A 413 1.42 6.36 -22.96
C GLU A 413 0.77 7.38 -23.91
N PRO A 414 -0.57 7.37 -24.04
CA PRO A 414 -1.28 8.38 -24.83
C PRO A 414 -0.96 9.78 -24.34
N ARG A 415 -0.85 10.71 -25.30
CA ARG A 415 -0.54 12.11 -25.03
C ARG A 415 -1.74 13.01 -25.29
N CYS A 416 -2.01 13.95 -24.39
CA CYS A 416 -3.05 14.95 -24.48
C CYS A 416 -2.95 15.77 -25.78
N GLU A 417 -1.73 16.15 -26.18
CA GLU A 417 -1.47 16.92 -27.42
C GLU A 417 -1.87 16.18 -28.71
N THR A 418 -2.19 14.89 -28.64
CA THR A 418 -2.70 14.13 -29.80
C THR A 418 -4.10 14.62 -30.20
N CYS A 419 -4.87 15.11 -29.23
CA CYS A 419 -6.26 15.56 -29.41
C CYS A 419 -6.46 17.03 -29.05
N HIS A 420 -5.66 17.55 -28.11
CA HIS A 420 -5.75 18.93 -27.61
C HIS A 420 -4.68 19.82 -28.23
N ASP A 421 -4.87 21.13 -28.11
CA ASP A 421 -3.90 22.12 -28.56
C ASP A 421 -2.62 22.15 -27.70
N THR A 422 -1.70 23.04 -28.07
CA THR A 422 -0.42 23.19 -27.37
C THR A 422 -0.55 23.71 -25.94
N ALA A 423 -1.67 24.34 -25.56
CA ALA A 423 -1.87 24.81 -24.19
C ALA A 423 -2.12 23.64 -23.23
N HIS A 424 -2.60 22.50 -23.74
CA HIS A 424 -2.86 21.29 -22.99
C HIS A 424 -1.80 20.20 -23.22
N ALA A 425 -0.68 20.55 -23.85
CA ALA A 425 0.37 19.61 -24.18
C ALA A 425 1.26 19.30 -22.97
N GLU A 426 1.62 18.02 -22.82
CA GLU A 426 2.64 17.62 -21.84
C GLU A 426 4.01 18.24 -22.17
N ASN A 427 4.86 18.35 -21.16
CA ASN A 427 6.24 18.75 -21.39
C ASN A 427 6.96 17.74 -22.28
N SER A 428 7.93 18.22 -23.07
CA SER A 428 8.63 17.39 -24.06
C SER A 428 9.30 16.17 -23.41
N ASN A 429 9.01 14.97 -23.94
CA ASN A 429 9.50 13.68 -23.45
C ASN A 429 9.10 13.36 -22.01
N GLN A 430 8.01 13.96 -21.51
CA GLN A 430 7.44 13.65 -20.21
C GLN A 430 6.00 13.16 -20.36
N LEU A 431 5.62 12.25 -19.46
CA LEU A 431 4.22 11.85 -19.29
C LEU A 431 3.45 12.96 -18.59
N TYR A 432 2.12 12.95 -18.73
CA TYR A 432 1.22 13.86 -18.01
C TYR A 432 1.50 13.89 -16.50
N ARG A 433 1.69 12.72 -15.85
CA ARG A 433 2.01 12.64 -14.40
C ARG A 433 3.31 13.32 -13.99
N PHE A 434 4.23 13.54 -14.93
CA PHE A 434 5.52 14.18 -14.66
C PHE A 434 5.64 15.56 -15.30
N SER A 435 4.58 16.02 -15.98
CA SER A 435 4.55 17.33 -16.60
C SER A 435 4.17 18.39 -15.58
N THR A 436 4.76 19.56 -15.74
CA THR A 436 4.52 20.72 -14.89
C THR A 436 4.17 21.93 -15.75
N GLY A 437 3.46 22.87 -15.13
CA GLY A 437 3.11 24.17 -15.68
C GLY A 437 3.04 25.20 -14.55
N HIS A 438 2.65 26.44 -14.87
CA HIS A 438 2.22 27.44 -13.89
C HIS A 438 3.08 27.53 -12.61
N GLY A 439 4.39 27.78 -12.76
CA GLY A 439 5.31 27.86 -11.62
C GLY A 439 5.81 26.51 -11.09
N GLN A 440 5.97 25.51 -11.97
CA GLN A 440 6.40 24.13 -11.65
C GLN A 440 5.37 23.32 -10.84
N VAL A 441 4.10 23.72 -10.89
CA VAL A 441 3.00 22.92 -10.36
C VAL A 441 2.76 21.76 -11.30
N TYR A 442 2.65 20.54 -10.76
CA TYR A 442 2.37 19.35 -11.59
C TYR A 442 0.97 19.45 -12.19
N CYS A 443 0.82 18.99 -13.44
CA CYS A 443 -0.48 18.96 -14.11
C CYS A 443 -1.52 18.23 -13.25
N GLN A 444 -1.14 17.11 -12.63
CA GLN A 444 -1.99 16.32 -11.74
C GLN A 444 -2.46 17.07 -10.48
N ALA A 445 -1.68 18.04 -10.00
CA ALA A 445 -2.07 18.81 -8.83
C ALA A 445 -3.33 19.65 -9.13
N CYS A 446 -3.38 20.31 -10.30
CA CYS A 446 -4.51 21.16 -10.69
C CYS A 446 -5.64 20.39 -11.37
N HIS A 447 -5.31 19.47 -12.27
CA HIS A 447 -6.28 18.80 -13.14
C HIS A 447 -6.73 17.44 -12.60
N GLY A 448 -6.08 16.89 -11.58
CA GLY A 448 -6.35 15.53 -11.09
C GLY A 448 -5.54 14.46 -11.82
N SER A 449 -5.64 13.22 -11.36
CA SER A 449 -4.89 12.10 -11.92
C SER A 449 -5.46 11.67 -13.29
N GLN A 450 -4.66 10.98 -14.12
CA GLN A 450 -5.17 10.42 -15.38
C GLN A 450 -6.36 9.51 -15.10
N HIS A 451 -7.36 9.53 -15.99
CA HIS A 451 -8.60 8.77 -15.81
C HIS A 451 -9.46 9.21 -14.62
N ALA A 452 -9.03 10.26 -13.89
CA ALA A 452 -9.80 10.97 -12.88
C ALA A 452 -9.63 12.50 -13.00
N ILE A 453 -9.53 13.01 -14.23
CA ILE A 453 -9.40 14.44 -14.52
C ILE A 453 -10.65 15.17 -14.01
N TYR A 454 -10.43 16.31 -13.38
CA TYR A 454 -11.49 17.09 -12.77
C TYR A 454 -12.38 17.82 -13.81
N PRO A 455 -13.68 18.02 -13.49
CA PRO A 455 -14.40 17.35 -12.41
C PRO A 455 -14.51 15.84 -12.70
N SER A 456 -14.43 15.02 -11.65
CA SER A 456 -14.59 13.58 -11.79
C SER A 456 -16.05 13.19 -11.56
N LEU A 457 -16.49 12.11 -12.21
CA LEU A 457 -17.76 11.45 -11.91
C LEU A 457 -17.81 10.79 -10.54
N GLU A 458 -16.65 10.48 -9.93
CA GLU A 458 -16.58 9.96 -8.57
C GLU A 458 -16.50 11.12 -7.57
N PRO A 459 -17.48 11.28 -6.67
CA PRO A 459 -17.52 12.41 -5.73
C PRO A 459 -16.27 12.55 -4.85
N ASN A 460 -15.62 11.44 -4.50
CA ASN A 460 -14.44 11.47 -3.64
C ASN A 460 -13.25 12.20 -4.28
N ASP A 461 -13.07 12.09 -5.60
CA ASP A 461 -11.98 12.77 -6.31
C ASP A 461 -12.15 14.29 -6.25
N ASN A 462 -13.40 14.78 -6.19
CA ASN A 462 -13.72 16.21 -6.13
C ASN A 462 -13.60 16.84 -4.74
N ILE A 463 -13.31 16.05 -3.69
CA ILE A 463 -13.25 16.56 -2.30
C ILE A 463 -12.17 17.65 -2.17
N GLN A 464 -10.99 17.43 -2.74
CA GLN A 464 -9.88 18.37 -2.67
C GLN A 464 -10.20 19.67 -3.40
N SER A 465 -10.56 19.60 -4.68
CA SER A 465 -10.87 20.78 -5.49
C SER A 465 -11.99 21.61 -4.84
N THR A 466 -13.09 20.97 -4.45
CA THR A 466 -14.21 21.65 -3.78
C THR A 466 -13.78 22.37 -2.50
N ARG A 467 -12.87 21.80 -1.70
CA ARG A 467 -12.38 22.46 -0.48
C ARG A 467 -11.47 23.64 -0.77
N LEU A 468 -10.70 23.58 -1.84
CA LEU A 468 -9.76 24.63 -2.20
C LEU A 468 -10.47 25.85 -2.79
N GLN A 469 -11.46 25.64 -3.67
CA GLN A 469 -12.09 26.72 -4.44
C GLN A 469 -13.61 26.88 -4.28
N GLY A 470 -14.26 25.99 -3.53
CA GLY A 470 -15.71 26.05 -3.28
C GLY A 470 -16.58 25.36 -4.34
N HIS A 471 -15.99 24.79 -5.40
CA HIS A 471 -16.68 23.99 -6.42
C HIS A 471 -15.79 22.83 -6.92
N PRO A 472 -16.39 21.74 -7.44
CA PRO A 472 -15.63 20.70 -8.14
C PRO A 472 -15.06 21.26 -9.45
N GLY A 473 -13.99 20.63 -9.95
CA GLY A 473 -13.35 21.03 -11.20
C GLY A 473 -11.84 21.14 -11.09
N THR A 474 -11.20 21.39 -12.22
CA THR A 474 -9.79 21.81 -12.27
C THR A 474 -9.60 22.98 -11.32
N ILE A 475 -8.48 23.04 -10.61
CA ILE A 475 -8.18 24.17 -9.74
C ILE A 475 -7.91 25.40 -10.62
N ASP A 476 -8.90 26.29 -10.71
CA ASP A 476 -8.91 27.51 -11.53
C ASP A 476 -8.94 28.79 -10.67
N THR A 477 -9.26 28.65 -9.39
CA THR A 477 -9.32 29.79 -8.48
C THR A 477 -7.93 30.20 -8.03
N CYS A 478 -7.41 31.27 -8.64
CA CYS A 478 -6.06 31.80 -8.40
C CYS A 478 -5.72 32.00 -6.92
N THR A 479 -6.71 32.39 -6.10
CA THR A 479 -6.50 32.65 -4.68
C THR A 479 -6.25 31.41 -3.84
N VAL A 480 -6.35 30.21 -4.41
CA VAL A 480 -5.86 28.96 -3.78
C VAL A 480 -4.37 29.08 -3.48
N CYS A 481 -3.58 29.60 -4.41
CA CYS A 481 -2.13 29.75 -4.27
C CYS A 481 -1.71 31.20 -4.04
N HIS A 482 -2.40 32.17 -4.65
CA HIS A 482 -2.06 33.58 -4.52
C HIS A 482 -2.80 34.26 -3.37
N THR A 483 -2.14 35.21 -2.69
CA THR A 483 -2.80 36.03 -1.64
C THR A 483 -3.68 37.13 -2.21
N THR A 484 -3.50 37.45 -3.48
CA THR A 484 -4.25 38.47 -4.25
C THR A 484 -4.42 37.97 -5.67
N MET A 485 -5.45 38.44 -6.38
CA MET A 485 -5.59 38.12 -7.81
C MET A 485 -4.35 38.61 -8.57
N PRO A 486 -3.68 37.76 -9.36
CA PRO A 486 -2.57 38.17 -10.22
C PRO A 486 -3.04 39.15 -11.30
N GLU A 487 -2.15 40.05 -11.74
CA GLU A 487 -2.40 40.86 -12.94
C GLU A 487 -2.00 40.06 -14.19
N GLU A 488 -2.75 40.20 -15.30
CA GLU A 488 -2.58 39.47 -16.58
C GLU A 488 -1.19 39.60 -17.26
N ASN A 489 -0.24 40.35 -16.69
CA ASN A 489 1.08 40.60 -17.28
C ASN A 489 2.25 40.24 -16.35
N GLU A 490 1.99 39.63 -15.19
CA GLU A 490 3.02 39.23 -14.23
C GLU A 490 3.27 37.71 -14.25
N GLY A 491 4.52 37.29 -14.00
CA GLY A 491 4.86 35.87 -13.86
C GLY A 491 4.52 35.01 -15.09
N PRO A 492 4.06 33.75 -14.90
CA PRO A 492 3.66 32.86 -15.99
C PRO A 492 2.34 33.27 -16.67
N HIS A 493 1.70 34.36 -16.24
CA HIS A 493 0.41 34.83 -16.75
C HIS A 493 0.54 35.76 -17.96
N GLN A 494 1.75 35.98 -18.50
CA GLN A 494 1.91 36.82 -19.69
C GLN A 494 1.17 36.19 -20.87
N GLY A 495 0.02 36.78 -21.20
CA GLY A 495 -0.88 36.30 -22.24
C GLY A 495 -0.12 35.91 -23.51
N ASP A 496 -0.24 34.65 -23.89
CA ASP A 496 -0.05 34.28 -25.26
C ASP A 496 -1.10 35.05 -26.08
N ASN A 497 -0.66 35.76 -27.11
CA ASN A 497 -1.53 36.55 -27.98
C ASN A 497 -2.45 35.66 -28.86
N ASN A 498 -2.87 34.50 -28.35
CA ASN A 498 -3.68 33.50 -29.01
C ASN A 498 -5.06 33.30 -28.36
N GLY A 499 -5.59 34.28 -27.62
CA GLY A 499 -7.03 34.48 -27.48
C GLY A 499 -7.87 33.29 -26.98
N GLY A 500 -7.27 32.39 -26.21
CA GLY A 500 -7.99 31.44 -25.36
C GLY A 500 -7.92 31.99 -23.94
N GLY A 501 -8.98 32.64 -23.48
CA GLY A 501 -9.08 33.02 -22.08
C GLY A 501 -9.10 31.76 -21.22
N ASP A 502 -8.32 31.77 -20.16
CA ASP A 502 -8.48 30.88 -19.01
C ASP A 502 -9.78 31.28 -18.29
N ASP A 503 -10.93 30.86 -18.82
CA ASP A 503 -12.26 30.90 -18.19
C ASP A 503 -12.78 29.48 -17.97
#